data_AF-A0A1B1PH80-F1
#
_entry.id   AF-A0A1B1PH80-F1
#
_cell.length_a   1.000
_cell.length_b   1.000
_cell.length_c   1.000
_cell.angle_alpha   90.00
_cell.angle_beta   90.00
_cell.angle_gamma   90.00
#
_symmetry.space_group_name_H-M   'P 1'
#
loop_
_entity.id
_entity.type
_entity.pdbx_description
1 polymer ?
#
loop_
_entity_poly.entity_id
_entity_poly.type
_entity_poly.pdbx_seq_one_letter_code
_entity_poly.pdbx_strand_id
1 'polypeptide(L)' 'QRGLTFRPLTQLLFWLLIADVIILTWIGGMPVEHPFIIIGQIASFLYFFLFLFLIPITALIENKMLEW' A
#
# COMPACT_ATOMS: atom_id res chain seq x y z
N GLN A 1 -10.77 -13.71 15.08
CA GLN A 1 -10.33 -12.51 14.34
C GLN A 1 -8.99 -12.06 14.91
N ARG A 2 -7.88 -12.18 14.18
CA ARG A 2 -6.59 -11.58 14.57
C ARG A 2 -6.66 -10.10 14.18
N GLY A 3 -6.74 -9.21 15.18
CA GLY A 3 -6.77 -7.77 14.94
C GLY A 3 -5.42 -7.25 14.46
N LEU A 4 -5.43 -6.20 13.64
CA LEU A 4 -4.24 -5.47 13.22
C LEU A 4 -3.52 -4.77 14.38
N THR A 5 -4.14 -4.70 15.55
CA THR A 5 -3.67 -3.98 16.75
C THR A 5 -2.27 -4.40 17.22
N PHE A 6 -1.87 -5.67 17.01
CA PHE A 6 -0.57 -6.19 17.46
C PHE A 6 0.48 -6.31 16.34
N ARG A 7 0.25 -5.66 15.19
CA ARG A 7 1.07 -5.79 13.97
C ARG A 7 1.47 -4.41 13.41
N PRO A 8 2.50 -3.75 13.96
CA PRO A 8 2.85 -2.38 13.62
C PRO A 8 3.25 -2.19 12.15
N LEU A 9 3.89 -3.19 11.52
CA LEU A 9 4.26 -3.11 10.11
C LEU A 9 3.03 -3.26 9.21
N THR A 10 2.10 -4.15 9.57
CA THR A 10 0.84 -4.27 8.82
C THR A 10 0.00 -2.97 8.95
N GLN A 11 0.00 -2.29 10.10
CA GLN A 11 -0.68 -0.99 10.25
C GLN A 11 -0.06 0.10 9.36
N LEU A 12 1.27 0.15 9.24
CA LEU A 12 1.96 1.08 8.34
C LEU A 12 1.53 0.85 6.89
N LEU A 13 1.54 -0.42 6.43
CA LEU A 13 1.10 -0.75 5.07
C LEU A 13 -0.37 -0.43 4.82
N PHE A 14 -1.23 -0.56 5.83
CA PHE A 14 -2.62 -0.14 5.73
C PHE A 14 -2.75 1.36 5.47
N TRP A 15 -2.07 2.21 6.25
CA TRP A 15 -2.11 3.65 6.04
C TRP A 15 -1.47 4.08 4.72
N LEU A 16 -0.42 3.37 4.29
CA LEU A 16 0.18 3.57 2.97
C LEU A 16 -0.81 3.25 1.84
N LEU A 17 -1.55 2.15 1.94
CA LEU A 17 -2.62 1.81 0.99
C LEU A 17 -3.71 2.88 0.95
N ILE A 18 -4.15 3.39 2.10
CA ILE A 18 -5.16 4.46 2.16
C ILE A 18 -4.63 5.72 1.46
N ALA A 19 -3.38 6.12 1.72
CA ALA A 19 -2.76 7.27 1.06
C ALA A 19 -2.67 7.07 -0.47
N ASP A 20 -2.29 5.88 -0.92
CA ASP A 20 -2.18 5.53 -2.34
C ASP A 20 -3.55 5.58 -3.06
N VAL A 21 -4.61 5.04 -2.43
CA VAL A 21 -5.98 5.14 -2.97
C VAL A 21 -6.45 6.59 -3.07
N ILE A 22 -6.11 7.45 -2.10
CA ILE A 22 -6.41 8.88 -2.18
C ILE A 22 -5.68 9.53 -3.36
N ILE A 23 -4.40 9.21 -3.57
CA ILE A 23 -3.60 9.72 -4.70
C ILE A 23 -4.18 9.26 -6.03
N LEU A 24 -4.52 7.97 -6.17
CA LEU A 24 -5.13 7.43 -7.40
C LEU A 24 -6.48 8.07 -7.69
N THR A 25 -7.30 8.30 -6.66
CA THR A 25 -8.59 8.99 -6.81
C THR A 25 -8.39 10.43 -7.28
N TRP A 26 -7.41 11.12 -6.70
CA TRP A 26 -7.06 12.50 -7.10
C TRP A 26 -6.55 12.57 -8.54
N ILE A 27 -5.65 11.67 -8.94
CA ILE A 27 -5.12 11.61 -10.31
C ILE A 27 -6.19 11.22 -11.33
N GLY A 28 -7.17 10.39 -10.96
CA GLY A 28 -8.30 10.04 -11.83
C GLY A 28 -9.15 11.24 -12.26
N GLY A 29 -9.11 12.36 -11.51
CA GLY A 29 -9.78 13.61 -11.85
C GLY A 29 -8.90 14.65 -12.56
N MET A 30 -7.60 14.38 -12.73
CA MET A 30 -6.65 15.30 -13.36
C MET A 30 -6.53 15.08 -14.88
N PRO A 31 -6.14 16.10 -15.66
CA PRO A 31 -5.89 15.93 -17.08
C PRO A 31 -4.74 14.96 -17.34
N VAL A 32 -4.79 14.26 -18.47
CA VAL A 32 -3.76 13.29 -18.89
C VAL A 32 -2.56 14.04 -19.50
N GLU A 33 -1.89 14.81 -18.66
CA GLU A 33 -0.74 15.64 -19.00
C GLU A 33 0.40 15.42 -18.01
N HIS A 34 1.60 15.87 -18.37
CA HIS A 34 2.71 15.89 -17.42
C HIS A 34 2.40 16.89 -16.29
N PRO A 35 2.61 16.56 -14.99
CA PRO A 35 3.27 15.38 -14.43
C PRO A 35 2.34 14.22 -14.03
N PHE A 36 1.02 14.37 -14.20
CA PHE A 36 0.01 13.46 -13.67
C PHE A 36 0.10 12.03 -14.23
N ILE A 37 0.55 11.89 -15.48
CA ILE A 37 0.79 10.57 -16.11
C ILE A 37 1.79 9.75 -15.29
N ILE A 38 2.95 10.34 -14.94
CA ILE A 38 4.01 9.63 -14.21
C ILE A 38 3.56 9.32 -12.79
N ILE A 39 2.87 10.26 -12.14
CA ILE A 39 2.33 10.04 -10.78
C ILE A 39 1.32 8.88 -10.79
N GLY A 40 0.42 8.84 -11.77
CA GLY A 40 -0.56 7.75 -11.91
C GLY A 40 0.09 6.39 -12.17
N GLN A 41 1.16 6.35 -12.96
CA GLN A 41 1.93 5.12 -13.21
C GLN A 41 2.61 4.61 -11.94
N ILE A 42 3.29 5.49 -11.18
CA ILE A 42 3.98 5.13 -9.94
C ILE A 42 2.97 4.67 -8.88
N ALA A 43 1.87 5.40 -8.70
CA ALA A 43 0.81 5.03 -7.76
C ALA A 43 0.15 3.69 -8.14
N SER A 44 -0.14 3.46 -9.42
CA SER A 44 -0.70 2.18 -9.87
C SER A 44 0.26 1.02 -9.64
N PHE A 45 1.56 1.23 -9.90
CA PHE A 45 2.58 0.22 -9.58
C PHE A 45 2.63 -0.07 -8.07
N LEU A 46 2.64 0.98 -7.24
CA LEU A 46 2.64 0.86 -5.79
C LEU A 46 1.41 0.09 -5.28
N TYR A 47 0.23 0.39 -5.80
CA TYR A 47 -1.02 -0.30 -5.47
C TYR A 47 -0.91 -1.83 -5.64
N PHE A 48 -0.52 -2.29 -6.83
CA PHE A 48 -0.38 -3.73 -7.08
C PHE A 48 0.78 -4.34 -6.30
N PHE A 49 1.88 -3.61 -6.16
CA PHE A 49 3.05 -4.06 -5.39
C PHE A 49 2.72 -4.26 -3.90
N LEU A 50 1.86 -3.40 -3.33
CA LEU A 50 1.36 -3.53 -1.97
C LEU A 50 0.66 -4.87 -1.75
N PHE A 51 -0.30 -5.21 -2.60
CA PHE A 51 -1.09 -6.43 -2.47
C PHE A 51 -0.31 -7.70 -2.81
N LEU A 52 0.46 -7.69 -3.90
CA LEU A 52 1.14 -8.89 -4.38
C LEU A 52 2.40 -9.24 -3.58
N PHE A 53 3.11 -8.24 -3.05
CA PHE A 53 4.41 -8.45 -2.42
C PHE A 53 4.49 -7.94 -0.98
N LEU A 54 4.18 -6.66 -0.72
CA LEU A 54 4.48 -6.07 0.60
C LEU A 54 3.62 -6.64 1.73
N ILE A 55 2.32 -6.86 1.49
CA ILE A 55 1.41 -7.48 2.47
C ILE A 55 1.85 -8.91 2.83
N PRO A 56 2.06 -9.85 1.87
CA PRO A 56 2.48 -11.20 2.23
C PRO A 56 3.86 -11.24 2.90
N ILE A 57 4.83 -10.44 2.43
CA ILE A 57 6.17 -10.39 3.02
C ILE A 57 6.12 -9.87 4.46
N THR A 58 5.42 -8.76 4.68
CA THR A 58 5.27 -8.18 6.02
C THR A 58 4.56 -9.15 6.95
N ALA A 59 3.57 -9.88 6.45
CA ALA A 59 2.91 -10.90 7.24
C ALA A 59 3.83 -12.05 7.65
N LEU A 60 4.74 -12.48 6.77
CA LEU A 60 5.75 -13.49 7.11
C LEU A 60 6.77 -12.98 8.13
N ILE A 61 7.23 -11.73 7.97
CA ILE A 61 8.19 -11.08 8.87
C ILE A 61 7.60 -10.95 10.27
N GLU A 62 6.39 -10.40 10.40
CA GLU A 62 5.75 -10.22 11.70
C GLU A 62 5.45 -11.55 12.40
N ASN A 63 5.09 -12.61 11.68
CA ASN A 63 4.93 -13.93 12.28
C ASN A 63 6.24 -14.45 12.87
N LYS A 64 7.34 -14.36 12.11
CA LYS A 64 8.68 -14.73 12.59
C LYS A 64 9.12 -13.92 13.81
N MET A 65 8.84 -12.62 13.83
CA MET A 65 9.20 -11.73 14.95
C MET A 65 8.39 -12.02 16.22
N LEU A 66 7.15 -12.49 16.08
CA LEU A 66 6.25 -12.81 17.18
C LEU A 66 6.39 -14.28 17.64
N GLU A 67 7.42 -15.00 17.18
CA GLU A 67 7.66 -16.42 17.46
C GLU A 67 6.44 -17.32 17.14
N TRP A 68 5.76 -17.00 16.05
CA TRP A 68 4.65 -17.76 15.49
C TRP A 68 5.03 -18.50 14.20
#